data_AF-A0A1Q7CPY1-F1
#
_entry.id   AF-A0A1Q7CPY1-F1
#
_cell.length_a   1.000
_cell.length_b   1.000
_cell.length_c   1.000
_cell.angle_alpha   90.00
_cell.angle_beta   90.00
_cell.angle_gamma   90.00
#
_symmetry.space_group_name_H-M   'P 1'
#
loop_
_entity.id
_entity.type
_entity.pdbx_description
1 polymer ?
#
loop_
_entity_poly.entity_id
_entity_poly.type
_entity_poly.pdbx_seq_one_letter_code
_entity_poly.pdbx_strand_id
1 'polypeptide(L)'
;MTVSKTIDLELTRAEVEVLELEARLRVVPMNDTQLSDALKTALAAKKERLAKLRTLHATAGRASRKDGDGEKVNPLHAGRRPPLKRTVPQRPQTKGGK
;
A
#
# COMPACT_ATOMS: atom_id res chain seq x y z
N MET A 1 19.92 5.96 4.91
CA MET A 1 18.49 5.66 4.75
C MET A 1 17.71 6.71 5.53
N THR A 2 16.67 7.32 4.95
CA THR A 2 15.87 8.34 5.65
C THR A 2 14.90 7.67 6.62
N VAL A 3 14.69 8.27 7.79
CA VAL A 3 13.86 7.71 8.90
C VAL A 3 12.47 7.28 8.42
N SER A 4 11.85 8.04 7.51
CA SER A 4 10.55 7.70 6.93
C SER A 4 10.55 6.36 6.17
N LYS A 5 11.59 6.09 5.35
CA LYS A 5 11.69 4.83 4.60
C LYS A 5 11.82 3.62 5.52
N THR A 6 12.48 3.79 6.67
CA THR A 6 12.58 2.73 7.68
C THR A 6 11.21 2.45 8.31
N ILE A 7 10.46 3.50 8.65
CA ILE A 7 9.10 3.38 9.21
C ILE A 7 8.14 2.72 8.21
N ASP A 8 8.24 3.05 6.91
CA ASP A 8 7.41 2.45 5.86
C ASP A 8 7.62 0.93 5.75
N LEU A 9 8.89 0.50 5.75
CA LEU A 9 9.23 -0.93 5.70
C LEU A 9 8.76 -1.68 6.94
N GLU A 10 8.93 -1.08 8.13
CA GLU A 10 8.43 -1.67 9.37
C GLU A 10 6.90 -1.75 9.41
N LEU A 11 6.22 -0.74 8.87
CA LEU A 11 4.78 -0.71 8.75
C LEU A 11 4.29 -1.83 7.84
N THR A 12 4.85 -1.96 6.62
CA THR A 12 4.51 -3.04 5.69
C THR A 12 4.78 -4.41 6.31
N ARG A 13 5.92 -4.59 6.98
CA ARG A 13 6.24 -5.85 7.66
C ARG A 13 5.22 -6.18 8.74
N ALA A 14 4.84 -5.21 9.57
CA ALA A 14 3.86 -5.41 10.63
C ALA A 14 2.46 -5.76 10.08
N GLU A 15 2.06 -5.21 8.92
CA GLU A 15 0.79 -5.55 8.26
C GLU A 15 0.78 -6.99 7.75
N VAL A 16 1.87 -7.44 7.13
CA VAL A 16 2.02 -8.85 6.69
C VAL A 16 1.95 -9.80 7.88
N GLU A 17 2.65 -9.51 8.99
CA GLU A 17 2.62 -10.35 10.19
C GLU A 17 1.21 -10.49 10.79
N VAL A 18 0.38 -9.44 10.74
CA VAL A 18 -1.03 -9.50 11.19
C VAL A 18 -1.86 -10.38 10.25
N LEU A 19 -1.70 -10.21 8.93
CA LEU A 19 -2.42 -11.02 7.93
C LEU A 19 -2.09 -12.50 8.04
N GLU A 20 -0.83 -12.84 8.28
CA GLU A 20 -0.39 -14.23 8.48
C GLU A 20 -1.03 -14.85 9.74
N LEU A 21 -1.10 -14.10 10.85
CA LEU A 21 -1.76 -14.57 12.07
C LEU A 21 -3.27 -14.74 11.87
N GLU A 22 -3.92 -13.83 11.14
CA GLU A 22 -5.34 -13.96 10.78
C GLU A 22 -5.59 -15.19 9.90
N ALA A 23 -4.72 -15.44 8.93
CA ALA A 23 -4.80 -16.61 8.07
C ALA A 23 -4.60 -17.91 8.86
N ARG A 24 -3.61 -17.94 9.77
CA ARG A 24 -3.39 -19.09 10.67
C ARG A 24 -4.62 -19.36 11.52
N LEU A 25 -5.21 -18.33 12.13
CA LEU A 25 -6.40 -18.48 12.97
C LEU A 25 -7.59 -19.10 12.22
N ARG A 26 -7.72 -18.85 10.90
CA ARG A 26 -8.78 -19.46 10.07
C ARG A 26 -8.60 -20.96 9.84
N VAL A 27 -7.37 -21.46 9.92
CA VAL A 27 -7.04 -22.88 9.69
C VAL A 27 -6.68 -23.61 10.99
N VAL A 28 -6.80 -22.96 12.15
CA VAL A 28 -6.59 -23.61 13.45
C VAL A 28 -7.63 -24.72 13.62
N PRO A 29 -7.21 -25.95 13.97
CA PRO A 29 -8.13 -27.01 14.32
C PRO A 29 -9.02 -26.60 15.49
N MET A 30 -10.33 -26.83 15.40
CA MET A 30 -11.30 -26.40 16.42
C MET A 30 -11.02 -26.95 17.83
N ASN A 31 -10.30 -28.07 17.93
CA ASN A 31 -9.98 -28.71 19.19
C ASN A 31 -8.79 -28.07 19.92
N ASP A 32 -7.97 -27.26 19.23
CA ASP A 32 -6.79 -26.65 19.83
C ASP A 32 -7.09 -25.22 20.29
N THR A 33 -7.81 -25.14 21.40
CA THR A 33 -8.24 -23.87 22.01
C THR A 33 -7.05 -23.06 22.50
N GLN A 34 -6.01 -23.71 23.05
CA GLN A 34 -4.78 -23.08 23.52
C GLN A 34 -4.02 -22.40 22.38
N LEU A 35 -3.87 -23.08 21.24
CA LEU A 35 -3.27 -22.47 20.05
C LEU A 35 -4.13 -21.30 19.54
N SER A 36 -5.46 -21.46 19.53
CA SER A 36 -6.37 -20.39 19.10
C SER A 36 -6.24 -19.15 19.98
N ASP A 37 -6.13 -19.30 21.30
CA ASP A 37 -6.07 -18.19 22.25
C ASP A 37 -4.68 -17.54 22.28
N ALA A 38 -3.62 -18.35 22.13
CA ALA A 38 -2.26 -17.84 21.93
C ALA A 38 -2.19 -16.99 20.65
N LEU A 39 -2.78 -17.46 19.54
CA LEU A 39 -2.81 -16.72 18.27
C LEU A 39 -3.66 -15.45 18.36
N LYS A 40 -4.81 -15.47 19.03
CA LYS A 40 -5.62 -14.25 19.28
C LYS A 40 -4.85 -13.23 20.12
N THR A 41 -4.16 -13.68 21.16
CA THR A 41 -3.35 -12.81 22.04
C THR A 41 -2.18 -12.19 21.26
N ALA A 42 -1.45 -13.01 20.49
CA ALA A 42 -0.38 -12.53 19.62
C ALA A 42 -0.90 -11.53 18.58
N LEU A 43 -2.06 -11.81 17.97
CA LEU A 43 -2.71 -10.93 17.00
C LEU A 43 -3.12 -9.59 17.62
N ALA A 44 -3.66 -9.59 18.84
CA ALA A 44 -4.00 -8.36 19.55
C ALA A 44 -2.76 -7.49 19.80
N ALA A 45 -1.67 -8.07 20.31
CA ALA A 45 -0.41 -7.37 20.54
C ALA A 45 0.19 -6.81 19.24
N LYS A 46 0.11 -7.57 18.13
CA LYS A 46 0.59 -7.11 16.81
C LYS A 46 -0.26 -5.97 16.25
N LYS A 47 -1.59 -6.01 16.42
CA LYS A 47 -2.49 -4.91 16.03
C LYS A 47 -2.21 -3.63 16.82
N GLU A 48 -1.92 -3.73 18.11
CA GLU A 48 -1.51 -2.59 18.93
C GLU A 48 -0.20 -1.96 18.41
N ARG A 49 0.82 -2.78 18.13
CA ARG A 49 2.08 -2.31 17.54
C ARG A 49 1.86 -1.65 16.17
N LEU A 50 1.00 -2.24 15.33
CA LEU A 50 0.67 -1.70 14.03
C LEU A 50 -0.03 -0.33 14.15
N ALA A 51 -0.93 -0.16 15.11
CA ALA A 51 -1.58 1.14 15.38
C ALA A 51 -0.56 2.21 15.80
N LYS A 52 0.43 1.85 16.63
CA LYS A 52 1.55 2.73 17.00
C LYS A 52 2.38 3.13 15.77
N LEU A 53 2.76 2.16 14.93
CA LEU A 53 3.49 2.43 13.68
C LEU A 53 2.71 3.31 12.71
N ARG A 54 1.40 3.09 12.55
CA ARG A 54 0.52 3.94 11.73
C ARG A 54 0.47 5.37 12.24
N THR A 55 0.41 5.54 13.56
CA THR A 55 0.44 6.86 14.19
C THR A 55 1.78 7.55 13.93
N LEU A 56 2.90 6.84 14.10
CA LEU A 56 4.25 7.36 13.83
C LEU A 56 4.46 7.72 12.35
N HIS A 57 3.95 6.90 11.44
CA HIS A 57 3.98 7.20 10.01
C HIS A 57 3.15 8.46 9.68
N ALA A 58 1.96 8.59 10.26
CA ALA A 58 1.11 9.76 10.08
C ALA A 58 1.68 11.04 10.72
N THR A 59 2.48 10.95 11.79
CA THR A 59 3.17 12.10 12.40
C THR A 59 4.46 12.45 11.66
N ALA A 60 5.22 11.46 11.19
CA ALA A 60 6.37 11.65 10.33
C ALA A 60 5.99 12.37 9.02
N GLY A 61 4.80 12.08 8.48
CA GLY A 61 4.24 12.81 7.33
C GLY A 61 3.67 14.19 7.67
N ARG A 62 3.30 14.48 8.93
CA ARG A 62 2.74 15.76 9.38
C ARG A 62 3.80 16.80 9.75
N ALA A 63 4.97 16.38 10.23
CA ALA A 63 6.10 17.30 10.43
C ALA A 63 6.59 17.93 9.11
N SER A 64 6.31 17.29 7.97
CA SER A 64 6.58 17.83 6.63
C SER A 64 5.43 18.66 6.04
N ARG A 65 4.30 18.81 6.75
CA ARG A 65 3.11 19.57 6.29
C ARG A 65 2.72 20.71 7.25
N LYS A 66 3.66 21.22 8.05
CA LYS A 66 3.42 22.42 8.85
C LYS A 66 4.19 23.64 8.33
N ASP A 67 4.18 23.78 7.01
CA ASP A 67 4.35 25.04 6.28
C ASP A 67 3.73 24.82 4.90
N GLY A 68 2.47 25.19 4.72
CA GLY A 68 1.75 24.92 3.47
C GLY A 68 0.26 24.92 3.66
N ASP A 69 -0.25 26.15 3.80
CA ASP A 69 -1.59 26.65 3.52
C ASP A 69 -2.61 25.66 2.91
N GLY A 70 -3.82 25.70 3.48
CA GLY A 70 -4.90 24.79 3.15
C GLY A 70 -5.44 25.00 1.75
N GLU A 71 -5.06 24.13 0.81
CA GLU A 71 -5.79 23.96 -0.44
C GLU A 71 -6.44 22.57 -0.45
N LYS A 72 -7.77 22.58 -0.51
CA LYS A 72 -8.62 21.40 -0.68
C LYS A 72 -8.33 20.75 -2.03
N VAL A 73 -7.41 19.80 -2.12
CA VAL A 73 -7.19 19.05 -3.37
C VAL A 73 -7.93 17.72 -3.33
N ASN A 74 -9.16 17.79 -3.83
CA ASN A 74 -10.07 16.70 -4.14
C ASN A 74 -9.37 15.66 -5.06
N PRO A 75 -9.30 14.35 -4.72
CA PRO A 75 -8.50 13.37 -5.47
C PRO A 75 -9.25 12.81 -6.69
N LEU A 76 -9.89 13.68 -7.48
CA LEU A 76 -10.62 13.30 -8.70
C LEU A 76 -9.81 13.40 -9.99
N HIS A 77 -8.51 13.76 -9.92
CA HIS A 77 -7.72 14.09 -11.12
C HIS A 77 -6.50 13.20 -11.39
N ALA A 78 -6.34 12.04 -10.73
CA ALA A 78 -5.26 11.10 -11.06
C ALA A 78 -5.58 10.21 -12.29
N GLY A 79 -6.28 10.75 -13.29
CA GLY A 79 -6.76 10.03 -14.45
C GLY A 79 -6.63 10.83 -15.75
N ARG A 80 -5.40 11.06 -16.22
CA ARG A 80 -5.14 11.38 -17.64
C ARG A 80 -3.70 11.07 -18.01
N ARG A 81 -3.44 9.80 -18.33
CA ARG A 81 -2.28 9.43 -19.14
C ARG A 81 -2.44 10.08 -20.53
N PRO A 82 -1.43 10.76 -21.09
CA PRO A 82 -1.49 11.21 -22.48
C PRO A 82 -1.65 10.00 -23.41
N PRO A 83 -2.57 10.02 -24.40
CA PRO A 83 -2.66 8.91 -25.35
C PRO A 83 -1.38 8.86 -26.18
N LEU A 84 -0.70 7.70 -26.18
CA LEU A 84 0.43 7.43 -27.06
C LEU A 84 -0.05 7.61 -28.51
N LYS A 85 0.51 8.59 -29.21
CA LYS A 85 0.30 8.78 -30.65
C LYS A 85 0.81 7.52 -31.35
N ARG A 86 -0.11 6.66 -31.79
CA ARG A 86 0.19 5.55 -32.69
C ARG A 86 0.48 6.15 -34.06
N THR A 87 1.76 6.37 -34.36
CA THR A 87 2.19 6.65 -35.72
C THR A 87 2.08 5.34 -36.50
N VAL A 88 0.98 5.17 -37.25
CA VAL A 88 0.86 4.07 -38.22
C VAL A 88 1.68 4.47 -39.45
N PRO A 89 2.64 3.65 -39.90
CA PRO A 89 3.34 3.91 -41.15
C PRO A 89 2.34 3.81 -42.31
N GLN A 90 2.13 4.91 -43.04
CA GLN A 90 1.40 4.87 -44.30
C GLN A 90 2.22 4.06 -45.32
N ARG A 91 1.63 2.99 -45.84
CA ARG A 91 2.21 2.21 -46.94
C ARG A 91 2.30 3.10 -48.19
N PRO A 92 3.49 3.26 -48.81
CA PRO A 92 3.58 4.00 -50.07
C PRO A 92 2.81 3.25 -51.17
N GLN A 93 1.92 3.95 -51.87
CA GLN A 93 1.24 3.39 -53.04
C GLN A 93 2.20 3.38 -54.22
N THR A 94 2.50 2.19 -54.73
CA THR A 94 3.22 2.00 -55.99
C THR A 94 2.33 2.46 -57.14
N LYS A 95 2.72 3.54 -57.82
CA LYS A 95 2.16 3.92 -59.13
C LYS A 95 2.64 2.89 -60.16
N GLY A 96 1.81 1.90 -60.44
CA GLY A 96 1.95 1.03 -61.62
C GLY A 96 1.51 1.81 -62.85
N GLY A 97 2.40 1.89 -63.85
CA GLY A 97 2.18 2.65 -65.07
C GLY A 97 1.26 1.99 -66.08
N LYS A 98 0.85 2.81 -67.04
CA LYS A 98 0.77 2.45 -68.45
C LYS A 98 1.11 3.70 -69.26
#